data_AF-A0AAV6VMW3-F1
#
_entry.id   AF-A0AAV6VMW3-F1
#
_cell.length_a   1.000
_cell.length_b   1.000
_cell.length_c   1.000
_cell.angle_alpha   90.00
_cell.angle_beta   90.00
_cell.angle_gamma   90.00
#
_symmetry.space_group_name_H-M   'P 1'
#
loop_
_entity.id
_entity.type
_entity.pdbx_description
1 polymer ?
#
loop_
_entity_poly.entity_id
_entity_poly.type
_entity_poly.pdbx_seq_one_letter_code
_entity_poly.pdbx_strand_id
1 'polypeptide(L)'
;MQELAEIVYLVKSVNACLSPIVFILLSFWTTGIFYNLAKILYDVVFTEGNLAFVSAIVYITNYSIQFVILVLLASLMPIDISEMKSIVLQLLNSKNQVSVPGVKAENINLMISTLDNFEKEVTITAMGVLDLKRNLILVTLGVIVTYEVLIVQVLGMEYGKTTDG
;
A
#
# COMPACT_ATOMS: atom_id res chain seq x y z
N MET A 1 13.76 -27.37 -5.41
CA MET A 1 12.67 -27.27 -4.41
C MET A 1 13.19 -26.81 -3.05
N GLN A 2 14.33 -27.31 -2.57
CA GLN A 2 14.90 -26.90 -1.28
C GLN A 2 15.22 -25.40 -1.21
N GLU A 3 15.86 -24.83 -2.24
CA GLU A 3 16.16 -23.38 -2.31
C GLU A 3 14.91 -22.48 -2.30
N LEU A 4 13.82 -22.91 -2.96
CA LEU A 4 12.57 -22.15 -2.97
C LEU A 4 11.90 -22.15 -1.58
N ALA A 5 11.93 -23.29 -0.89
CA ALA A 5 11.42 -23.41 0.47
C ALA A 5 12.21 -22.54 1.46
N GLU A 6 13.53 -22.42 1.27
CA GLU A 6 14.39 -21.53 2.07
C GLU A 6 14.06 -20.06 1.83
N ILE A 7 13.84 -19.65 0.57
CA ILE A 7 13.43 -18.27 0.23
C ILE A 7 12.06 -17.94 0.85
N VAL A 8 11.07 -18.84 0.71
CA VAL A 8 9.75 -18.68 1.35
C VAL A 8 9.89 -18.52 2.86
N TYR A 9 10.69 -19.39 3.50
CA TYR A 9 10.89 -19.37 4.93
C TYR A 9 11.53 -18.06 5.40
N LEU A 10 12.54 -17.57 4.67
CA LEU A 10 13.18 -16.29 4.95
C LEU A 10 12.18 -15.13 4.87
N VAL A 11 11.41 -15.06 3.77
CA VAL A 11 10.43 -14.00 3.56
C VAL A 11 9.35 -14.03 4.64
N LYS A 12 8.81 -15.21 4.99
CA LYS A 12 7.83 -15.36 6.07
C LYS A 12 8.39 -14.93 7.43
N SER A 13 9.63 -15.30 7.73
CA SER A 13 10.28 -14.96 9.00
C SER A 13 10.52 -13.46 9.12
N VAL A 14 11.00 -12.83 8.05
CA VAL A 14 11.19 -11.38 7.97
C VAL A 14 9.85 -10.66 8.08
N ASN A 15 8.82 -11.12 7.36
CA ASN A 15 7.47 -10.56 7.41
C ASN A 15 6.90 -10.65 8.84
N ALA A 16 6.96 -11.82 9.49
CA ALA A 16 6.48 -11.98 10.86
C ALA A 16 7.19 -11.04 11.86
N CYS A 17 8.49 -10.80 11.68
CA CYS A 17 9.27 -9.90 12.52
C CYS A 17 8.95 -8.41 12.26
N LEU A 18 8.87 -8.02 10.99
CA LEU A 18 8.67 -6.62 10.59
C LEU A 18 7.20 -6.19 10.61
N SER A 19 6.26 -7.13 10.54
CA SER A 19 4.83 -6.86 10.42
C SER A 19 4.28 -5.93 11.52
N PRO A 20 4.61 -6.10 12.81
CA PRO A 20 4.20 -5.17 13.87
C PRO A 20 4.86 -3.79 13.73
N ILE A 21 6.13 -3.74 13.34
CA ILE A 21 6.87 -2.48 13.15
C ILE A 21 6.27 -1.69 12.01
N VAL A 22 5.97 -2.35 10.90
CA VAL A 22 5.31 -1.76 9.74
C VAL A 22 3.92 -1.25 10.12
N PHE A 23 3.14 -2.02 10.88
CA PHE A 23 1.83 -1.57 11.36
C PHE A 23 1.92 -0.28 12.20
N ILE A 24 2.88 -0.20 13.12
CA ILE A 24 3.11 0.99 13.95
C ILE A 24 3.52 2.19 13.07
N LEU A 25 4.45 1.98 12.13
CA LEU A 25 4.90 3.04 11.22
C LEU A 25 3.77 3.56 10.34
N LEU A 26 2.96 2.68 9.76
CA LEU A 26 1.80 3.06 8.96
C LEU A 26 0.80 3.88 9.80
N SER A 27 0.52 3.42 11.02
CA SER A 27 -0.39 4.12 11.93
C SER A 27 0.15 5.51 12.31
N PHE A 28 1.45 5.60 12.59
CA PHE A 28 2.12 6.86 12.92
C PHE A 28 2.11 7.84 11.74
N TRP A 29 2.50 7.40 10.55
CA TRP A 29 2.55 8.27 9.37
C TRP A 29 1.16 8.74 8.94
N THR A 30 0.17 7.84 8.90
CA THR A 30 -1.21 8.20 8.53
C THR A 30 -1.79 9.21 9.53
N THR A 31 -1.66 8.95 10.83
CA THR A 31 -2.10 9.89 11.88
C THR A 31 -1.36 11.24 11.77
N GLY A 32 -0.05 11.21 11.50
CA GLY A 32 0.77 12.40 11.29
C GLY A 32 0.33 13.22 10.09
N ILE A 33 -0.05 12.59 8.97
CA ILE A 33 -0.60 13.26 7.78
C ILE A 33 -1.92 13.95 8.15
N PHE A 34 -2.86 13.23 8.76
CA PHE A 34 -4.17 13.79 9.12
C PHE A 34 -4.07 14.94 10.12
N TYR A 35 -3.19 14.82 11.11
CA TYR A 35 -2.94 15.88 12.09
C TYR A 35 -2.40 17.16 11.43
N ASN A 36 -1.37 17.03 10.58
CA ASN A 36 -0.79 18.19 9.89
C ASN A 36 -1.76 18.80 8.87
N LEU A 37 -2.61 17.98 8.23
CA LEU A 37 -3.64 18.47 7.31
C LEU A 37 -4.70 19.29 8.06
N ALA A 38 -5.19 18.79 9.19
CA ALA A 38 -6.12 19.52 10.05
C ALA A 38 -5.50 20.84 10.56
N LYS A 39 -4.21 20.81 10.93
CA LYS A 39 -3.47 22.00 11.34
C LYS A 39 -3.38 23.05 10.23
N ILE A 40 -3.08 22.64 8.99
CA ILE A 40 -3.07 23.56 7.83
C ILE A 40 -4.42 24.23 7.67
N LEU A 41 -5.52 23.46 7.72
CA LEU A 41 -6.86 24.00 7.55
C LEU A 41 -7.24 24.96 8.67
N TYR A 42 -6.90 24.62 9.92
CA TYR A 42 -7.10 25.51 11.06
C TYR A 42 -6.28 26.81 10.91
N ASP A 43 -5.00 26.72 10.58
CA ASP A 43 -4.16 27.90 10.39
C ASP A 43 -4.68 28.78 9.25
N VAL A 44 -5.01 28.20 8.10
CA VAL A 44 -5.58 28.97 6.97
C VAL A 44 -6.88 29.70 7.35
N VAL A 45 -7.71 29.13 8.22
CA VAL A 45 -9.00 29.72 8.61
C VAL A 45 -8.86 30.72 9.77
N PHE A 46 -7.94 30.49 10.73
CA PHE A 46 -7.93 31.22 12.01
C PHE A 46 -6.62 31.96 12.32
N THR A 47 -5.51 31.65 11.65
CA THR A 47 -4.17 32.19 11.95
C THR A 47 -3.32 32.37 10.69
N GLU A 48 -3.04 33.62 10.28
CA GLU A 48 -2.19 33.97 9.11
C GLU A 48 -0.68 33.58 9.24
N GLY A 49 -0.35 32.53 10.00
CA GLY A 49 1.01 32.09 10.31
C GLY A 49 1.65 31.24 9.20
N ASN A 50 2.40 31.88 8.31
CA ASN A 50 3.10 31.22 7.18
C ASN A 50 4.08 30.10 7.61
N LEU A 51 4.78 30.24 8.75
CA LEU A 51 5.75 29.23 9.21
C LEU A 51 5.11 27.89 9.62
N ALA A 52 3.93 27.94 10.26
CA ALA A 52 3.24 26.74 10.71
C ALA A 52 2.70 25.95 9.51
N PHE A 53 2.15 26.66 8.51
CA PHE A 53 1.72 26.10 7.23
C PHE A 53 2.86 25.38 6.49
N VAL A 54 4.01 26.04 6.31
CA VAL A 54 5.17 25.43 5.63
C VAL A 54 5.67 24.19 6.36
N SER A 55 5.76 24.23 7.69
CA SER A 55 6.21 23.09 8.49
C SER A 55 5.29 21.88 8.32
N ALA A 56 3.97 22.10 8.30
CA ALA A 56 2.98 21.04 8.16
C ALA A 56 3.06 20.38 6.77
N ILE A 57 3.24 21.17 5.70
CA ILE A 57 3.43 20.63 4.34
C ILE A 57 4.68 19.75 4.26
N VAL A 58 5.78 20.17 4.88
CA VAL A 58 7.02 19.38 4.89
C VAL A 58 6.79 18.03 5.60
N TYR A 59 6.11 18.02 6.75
CA TYR A 59 5.79 16.78 7.46
C TYR A 59 4.87 15.86 6.64
N ILE A 60 3.80 16.40 6.03
CA ILE A 60 2.90 15.64 5.15
C ILE A 60 3.67 15.01 4.01
N THR A 61 4.52 15.79 3.34
CA THR A 61 5.32 15.32 2.20
C THR A 61 6.28 14.21 2.64
N ASN A 62 7.00 14.40 3.75
CA ASN A 62 7.94 13.43 4.27
C ASN A 62 7.25 12.10 4.65
N TYR A 63 6.14 12.15 5.40
CA TYR A 63 5.39 10.94 5.77
C TYR A 63 4.77 10.24 4.54
N SER A 64 4.28 11.01 3.56
CA SER A 64 3.74 10.46 2.32
C SER A 64 4.81 9.74 1.50
N ILE A 65 6.01 10.30 1.38
CA ILE A 65 7.13 9.67 0.68
C ILE A 65 7.55 8.38 1.38
N GLN A 66 7.70 8.40 2.71
CA GLN A 66 8.07 7.21 3.49
C GLN A 66 7.03 6.09 3.35
N PHE A 67 5.74 6.44 3.41
CA PHE A 67 4.64 5.51 3.17
C PHE A 67 4.70 4.90 1.76
N VAL A 68 4.86 5.72 0.72
CA VAL A 68 4.94 5.26 -0.68
C VAL A 68 6.14 4.33 -0.89
N ILE A 69 7.32 4.70 -0.39
CA ILE A 69 8.53 3.88 -0.50
C ILE A 69 8.28 2.50 0.14
N LEU A 70 7.71 2.47 1.35
CA LEU A 70 7.44 1.22 2.05
C LEU A 70 6.49 0.32 1.24
N VAL A 71 5.37 0.88 0.75
CA VAL A 71 4.38 0.12 -0.03
C VAL A 71 4.99 -0.38 -1.34
N LEU A 72 5.79 0.44 -2.03
CA LEU A 72 6.44 0.04 -3.28
C LEU A 72 7.43 -1.10 -3.06
N LEU A 73 8.31 -0.99 -2.06
CA LEU A 73 9.29 -2.04 -1.73
C LEU A 73 8.60 -3.34 -1.31
N ALA A 74 7.55 -3.24 -0.49
CA ALA A 74 6.76 -4.38 -0.06
C ALA A 74 6.01 -5.07 -1.21
N SER A 75 5.71 -4.33 -2.27
CA SER A 75 4.98 -4.85 -3.44
C SER A 75 5.87 -5.46 -4.53
N LEU A 76 7.19 -5.26 -4.50
CA LEU A 76 8.08 -5.71 -5.60
C LEU A 76 7.99 -7.22 -5.85
N MET A 77 8.23 -8.02 -4.81
CA MET A 77 8.26 -9.47 -4.94
C MET A 77 6.90 -10.09 -5.32
N PRO A 78 5.76 -9.69 -4.72
CA PRO A 78 4.45 -10.12 -5.20
C PRO A 78 4.15 -9.74 -6.65
N ILE A 79 4.58 -8.55 -7.08
CA ILE A 79 4.39 -8.10 -8.48
C ILE A 79 5.19 -8.97 -9.44
N ASP A 80 6.47 -9.22 -9.15
CA ASP A 80 7.32 -10.05 -10.01
C ASP A 80 6.73 -11.46 -10.16
N ILE A 81 6.18 -12.04 -9.09
CA ILE A 81 5.52 -13.36 -9.13
C ILE A 81 4.22 -13.31 -9.95
N SER A 82 3.42 -12.25 -9.78
CA SER A 82 2.21 -12.04 -10.59
C SER A 82 2.55 -11.88 -12.07
N GLU A 83 3.67 -11.24 -12.40
CA GLU A 83 4.14 -11.08 -13.78
C GLU A 83 4.63 -12.42 -14.36
N MET A 84 5.39 -13.20 -13.58
CA MET A 84 5.75 -14.58 -13.95
C MET A 84 4.52 -15.43 -14.24
N LYS A 85 3.49 -15.35 -13.39
CA LYS A 85 2.21 -16.03 -13.60
C LYS A 85 1.52 -15.56 -14.88
N SER A 86 1.47 -14.25 -15.11
CA SER A 86 0.89 -13.68 -16.33
C SER A 86 1.58 -14.21 -17.59
N ILE A 87 2.92 -14.27 -17.59
CA ILE A 87 3.70 -14.82 -18.71
C ILE A 87 3.36 -16.30 -18.92
N VAL A 88 3.29 -17.11 -17.85
CA VAL A 88 2.90 -18.53 -17.96
C VAL A 88 1.50 -18.68 -18.54
N LEU A 89 0.54 -17.85 -18.12
CA LEU A 89 -0.83 -17.85 -18.64
C LEU A 89 -0.90 -17.40 -20.10
N GLN A 90 -0.13 -16.37 -20.49
CA GLN A 90 -0.06 -15.91 -21.88
C GLN A 90 0.58 -16.96 -22.79
N LEU A 91 1.60 -17.68 -22.31
CA LEU A 91 2.18 -18.82 -23.05
C LEU A 91 1.16 -19.94 -23.25
N LEU A 92 0.24 -20.13 -22.31
CA LEU A 92 -0.88 -21.08 -22.40
C LEU A 92 -1.93 -20.62 -23.43
N ASN A 93 -2.37 -19.36 -23.32
CA ASN A 93 -3.44 -18.80 -24.15
C ASN A 93 -3.01 -18.48 -25.58
N SER A 94 -1.71 -18.21 -25.81
CA SER A 94 -1.15 -18.00 -27.15
C SER A 94 -1.00 -19.30 -27.94
N LYS A 95 -1.31 -20.48 -27.35
CA LYS A 95 -1.06 -21.78 -27.96
C LYS A 95 -2.30 -22.64 -28.11
N ASN A 96 -2.94 -22.46 -29.26
CA ASN A 96 -3.32 -23.58 -30.12
C ASN A 96 -2.09 -24.33 -30.71
N GLN A 97 -0.83 -24.06 -30.31
CA GLN A 97 0.32 -24.48 -31.12
C GLN A 97 1.69 -24.80 -30.49
N VAL A 98 1.87 -24.94 -29.17
CA VAL A 98 3.09 -25.64 -28.71
C VAL A 98 2.75 -26.62 -27.62
N SER A 99 2.44 -27.84 -28.06
CA SER A 99 2.85 -29.02 -27.33
C SER A 99 4.37 -28.95 -27.16
N VAL A 100 4.84 -28.40 -26.03
CA VAL A 100 6.25 -28.58 -25.66
C VAL A 100 6.38 -30.08 -25.38
N PRO A 101 7.19 -30.84 -26.14
CA PRO A 101 7.30 -32.28 -25.95
C PRO A 101 7.70 -32.56 -24.50
N GLY A 102 6.85 -33.30 -23.78
CA GLY A 102 7.07 -33.66 -22.36
C GLY A 102 6.40 -32.77 -21.31
N VAL A 103 5.79 -31.63 -21.67
CA VAL A 103 5.07 -30.78 -20.69
C VAL A 103 3.57 -31.06 -20.79
N LYS A 104 3.04 -31.79 -19.79
CA LYS A 104 1.60 -32.03 -19.66
C LYS A 104 0.89 -30.78 -19.13
N ALA A 105 -0.36 -30.55 -19.54
CA ALA A 105 -1.18 -29.45 -19.02
C ALA A 105 -1.26 -29.44 -17.48
N GLU A 106 -1.22 -30.63 -16.88
CA GLU A 106 -1.14 -30.85 -15.43
C GLU A 106 0.09 -30.20 -14.77
N ASN A 107 1.26 -30.23 -15.43
CA ASN A 107 2.47 -29.58 -14.93
C ASN A 107 2.36 -28.05 -14.95
N ILE A 108 1.65 -27.49 -15.94
CA ILE A 108 1.44 -26.05 -16.05
C ILE A 108 0.42 -25.57 -15.03
N ASN A 109 -0.66 -26.32 -14.82
CA ASN A 109 -1.63 -26.04 -13.75
C ASN A 109 -0.96 -26.09 -12.36
N LEU A 110 -0.05 -27.06 -12.16
CA LEU A 110 0.73 -27.16 -10.93
C LEU A 110 1.69 -25.97 -10.76
N MET A 111 2.31 -25.50 -11.85
CA MET A 111 3.15 -24.30 -11.85
C MET A 111 2.36 -23.04 -11.50
N ILE A 112 1.18 -22.84 -12.08
CA ILE A 112 0.28 -21.72 -11.76
C ILE A 112 -0.13 -21.77 -10.29
N SER A 113 -0.55 -22.94 -9.79
CA SER A 113 -0.90 -23.10 -8.37
C SER A 113 0.29 -22.85 -7.44
N THR A 114 1.50 -23.19 -7.85
CA THR A 114 2.72 -22.93 -7.08
C THR A 114 3.02 -21.44 -7.02
N LEU A 115 2.86 -20.73 -8.13
CA LEU A 115 3.01 -19.26 -8.19
C LEU A 115 1.95 -18.56 -7.33
N ASP A 116 0.70 -19.04 -7.34
CA ASP A 116 -0.38 -18.48 -6.49
C ASP A 116 -0.09 -18.63 -5.00
N ASN A 117 0.42 -19.80 -4.61
CA ASN A 117 0.82 -20.04 -3.22
C ASN A 117 2.03 -19.18 -2.86
N PHE A 118 3.01 -19.08 -3.75
CA PHE A 118 4.21 -18.28 -3.52
C PHE A 118 3.87 -16.79 -3.38
N GLU A 119 3.02 -16.23 -4.24
CA GLU A 119 2.56 -14.83 -4.16
C GLU A 119 1.94 -14.54 -2.80
N LYS A 120 1.04 -15.40 -2.32
CA LYS A 120 0.39 -15.26 -1.00
C LYS A 120 1.41 -15.33 0.13
N GLU A 121 2.39 -16.22 0.03
CA GLU A 121 3.39 -16.44 1.08
C GLU A 121 4.41 -15.30 1.19
N VAL A 122 4.70 -14.62 0.08
CA VAL A 122 5.62 -13.48 0.08
C VAL A 122 4.93 -12.13 0.24
N THR A 123 3.59 -12.10 0.25
CA THR A 123 2.83 -10.87 0.48
C THR A 123 3.11 -10.35 1.89
N ILE A 124 3.63 -9.13 1.98
CA ILE A 124 3.89 -8.47 3.26
C ILE A 124 2.58 -7.92 3.81
N THR A 125 2.30 -8.22 5.08
CA THR A 125 1.08 -7.77 5.76
C THR A 125 1.42 -6.99 7.01
N ALA A 126 0.64 -5.97 7.35
CA ALA A 126 0.76 -5.21 8.60
C ALA A 126 -0.17 -5.83 9.66
N MET A 127 0.41 -6.56 10.61
CA MET A 127 -0.25 -7.42 11.61
C MET A 127 -1.40 -8.30 11.07
N GLY A 128 -1.34 -8.73 9.81
CA GLY A 128 -2.43 -9.47 9.16
C GLY A 128 -3.71 -8.67 8.95
N VAL A 129 -3.70 -7.35 9.21
CA VAL A 129 -4.84 -6.44 9.03
C VAL A 129 -4.89 -5.91 7.60
N LEU A 130 -3.71 -5.66 7.02
CA LEU A 130 -3.59 -4.94 5.75
C LEU A 130 -2.49 -5.54 4.87
N ASP A 131 -2.84 -5.89 3.64
CA ASP A 131 -1.88 -6.27 2.60
C ASP A 131 -1.20 -5.01 2.04
N LEU A 132 0.13 -4.99 2.04
CA LEU A 132 0.92 -3.91 1.46
C LEU A 132 1.02 -4.06 -0.06
N LYS A 133 -0.06 -3.74 -0.75
CA LYS A 133 -0.16 -3.75 -2.22
C LYS A 133 -0.15 -2.34 -2.77
N ARG A 134 0.32 -2.14 -4.01
CA ARG A 134 0.33 -0.81 -4.68
C ARG A 134 -1.02 -0.09 -4.63
N ASN A 135 -2.13 -0.82 -4.73
CA ASN A 135 -3.48 -0.23 -4.66
C ASN A 135 -3.76 0.48 -3.33
N LEU A 136 -3.05 0.12 -2.26
CA LEU A 136 -3.14 0.80 -0.98
C LEU A 136 -2.76 2.28 -1.08
N ILE A 137 -1.85 2.66 -1.98
CA ILE A 137 -1.50 4.07 -2.21
C ILE A 137 -2.73 4.85 -2.68
N LEU A 138 -3.47 4.30 -3.66
CA LEU A 138 -4.67 4.93 -4.20
C LEU A 138 -5.80 4.98 -3.15
N VAL A 139 -5.97 3.90 -2.37
CA VAL A 139 -6.95 3.86 -1.27
C VAL A 139 -6.63 4.94 -0.24
N THR A 140 -5.38 5.02 0.24
CA THR A 140 -4.97 6.01 1.23
C THR A 140 -5.12 7.44 0.71
N LEU A 141 -4.79 7.71 -0.55
CA LEU A 141 -5.04 9.02 -1.18
C LEU A 141 -6.54 9.36 -1.20
N GLY A 142 -7.40 8.41 -1.56
CA GLY A 142 -8.85 8.58 -1.52
C GLY A 142 -9.37 8.92 -0.11
N VAL A 143 -8.84 8.25 0.93
CA VAL A 143 -9.18 8.54 2.33
C VAL A 143 -8.70 9.94 2.72
N ILE A 144 -7.49 10.35 2.35
CA ILE A 144 -6.95 11.69 2.64
C ILE A 144 -7.85 12.78 2.04
N VAL A 145 -8.19 12.67 0.76
CA VAL A 145 -9.06 13.63 0.07
C VAL A 145 -10.46 13.66 0.71
N THR A 146 -11.02 12.48 1.03
CA THR A 146 -12.34 12.39 1.67
C THR A 146 -12.33 13.07 3.04
N TYR A 147 -11.29 12.84 3.82
CA TYR A 147 -11.13 13.45 5.14
C TYR A 147 -10.96 14.98 5.06
N GLU A 148 -10.20 15.47 4.08
CA GLU A 148 -10.04 16.90 3.82
C GLU A 148 -11.40 17.57 3.54
N VAL A 149 -12.18 17.00 2.62
CA VAL A 149 -13.51 17.50 2.27
C VAL A 149 -14.43 17.54 3.50
N LEU A 150 -14.40 16.49 4.34
CA LEU A 150 -15.18 16.44 5.57
C LEU A 150 -14.78 17.52 6.56
N ILE A 151 -13.48 17.75 6.79
CA ILE A 151 -13.02 18.82 7.69
C ILE A 151 -13.45 20.19 7.18
N VAL A 152 -13.25 20.47 5.89
CA VAL A 152 -13.64 21.76 5.30
C VAL A 152 -15.13 22.01 5.47
N GLN A 153 -15.97 21.00 5.28
CA GLN A 153 -17.41 21.11 5.51
C GLN A 153 -17.76 21.38 6.98
N VAL A 154 -17.14 20.66 7.92
CA VAL A 154 -17.37 20.86 9.37
C VAL A 154 -16.94 22.26 9.81
N LEU A 155 -15.75 22.71 9.41
CA LEU A 155 -15.24 24.05 9.73
C LEU A 155 -16.11 25.15 9.10
N GLY A 156 -16.57 24.96 7.87
CA GLY A 156 -17.48 25.90 7.20
C GLY A 156 -18.84 26.03 7.91
N MET A 157 -19.37 24.93 8.45
CA MET A 157 -20.60 24.95 9.25
C MET A 157 -20.42 25.66 10.59
N GLU A 158 -19.27 25.51 11.25
CA GLU A 158 -18.97 26.23 12.49
C GLU A 158 -18.79 27.74 12.26
N TYR A 159 -18.07 28.13 11.21
CA TYR A 159 -17.85 29.54 10.88
C TYR A 159 -19.17 30.27 10.59
N GLY A 160 -20.08 29.66 9.81
CA GLY A 160 -21.40 30.23 9.52
C GLY A 160 -22.26 30.42 10.78
N LYS A 161 -22.16 29.53 11.77
CA LYS A 161 -22.86 29.68 13.06
C LYS A 161 -22.33 30.84 13.90
N THR A 162 -21.05 31.18 13.78
CA THR A 162 -20.44 32.28 14.53
C THR A 162 -20.66 33.65 13.89
N THR A 163 -21.05 33.74 12.61
CA THR A 163 -21.30 35.02 11.93
C THR A 163 -22.76 35.46 11.92
N ASP A 164 -23.70 34.53 12.16
CA ASP A 164 -25.15 34.79 12.13
C ASP A 164 -25.78 34.99 13.53
N GLY A 165 -24.98 35.09 14.59
CA GLY A 165 -25.41 35.35 15.98
C GLY A 165 -24.84 36.65 16.53
#